data_AF-A0A1Y4KJW6-F1
#
_entry.id   AF-A0A1Y4KJW6-F1
#
_cell.length_a   1.000
_cell.length_b   1.000
_cell.length_c   1.000
_cell.angle_alpha   90.00
_cell.angle_beta   90.00
_cell.angle_gamma   90.00
#
_symmetry.space_group_name_H-M   'P 1'
#
loop_
_entity.id
_entity.type
_entity.pdbx_description
1 polymer ?
#
loop_
_entity_poly.entity_id
_entity_poly.type
_entity_poly.pdbx_seq_one_letter_code
_entity_poly.pdbx_strand_id
1 'polypeptide(L)'
;MRKIKKLDELQLLKRGNIFKHGMFCLIGLLLLNTLLYSQGIEWASGKWAELTIILFTIVLCSIEFILYDIYPLTENKQKHLIYFLGLFGFVALIDCIYDLIVGKSGIVVDGKITETALGIIYGLMFISVFVVYKLKKQYNAKHENDE
;
A
#
# COMPACT_ATOMS: atom_id res chain seq x y z
N MET A 1 -37.00 8.49 3.10
CA MET A 1 -36.04 8.90 4.15
C MET A 1 -35.04 7.77 4.38
N ARG A 2 -33.73 8.06 4.23
CA ARG A 2 -32.63 7.11 4.43
C ARG A 2 -32.58 6.64 5.89
N LYS A 3 -32.78 5.34 6.14
CA LYS A 3 -32.27 4.72 7.38
C LYS A 3 -30.75 4.79 7.30
N ILE A 4 -30.14 5.67 8.08
CA ILE A 4 -28.73 5.58 8.42
C ILE A 4 -28.60 4.30 9.23
N LYS A 5 -28.32 3.21 8.52
CA LYS A 5 -28.01 1.89 9.09
C LYS A 5 -26.84 2.15 10.03
N LYS A 6 -27.03 1.95 11.34
CA LYS A 6 -25.92 1.87 12.31
C LYS A 6 -24.80 1.11 11.60
N LEU A 7 -23.63 1.71 11.43
CA LEU A 7 -22.45 0.96 10.99
C LEU A 7 -22.38 -0.21 11.96
N ASP A 8 -22.46 -1.43 11.42
CA ASP A 8 -22.57 -2.64 12.24
C ASP A 8 -21.42 -2.63 13.25
N GLU A 9 -21.68 -2.82 14.54
CA GLU A 9 -20.65 -2.61 15.59
C GLU A 9 -19.40 -3.48 15.31
N LEU A 10 -19.61 -4.61 14.62
CA LEU A 10 -18.58 -5.49 14.06
C LEU A 10 -17.69 -4.82 13.00
N GLN A 11 -18.24 -4.00 12.10
CA GLN A 11 -17.47 -3.23 11.11
C GLN A 11 -16.62 -2.15 11.76
N LEU A 12 -17.14 -1.48 12.79
CA LEU A 12 -16.38 -0.51 13.60
C LEU A 12 -15.23 -1.17 14.35
N LEU A 13 -15.47 -2.30 15.01
CA LEU A 13 -14.45 -3.07 15.72
C LEU A 13 -13.34 -3.55 14.77
N LYS A 14 -13.70 -4.12 13.62
CA LYS A 14 -12.73 -4.57 12.61
C LYS A 14 -11.91 -3.41 12.04
N ARG A 15 -12.52 -2.24 11.77
CA ARG A 15 -11.78 -1.03 11.37
C ARG A 15 -10.75 -0.61 12.42
N GLY A 16 -11.13 -0.65 13.70
CA GLY A 16 -10.23 -0.37 14.81
C GLY A 16 -9.07 -1.36 14.88
N ASN A 17 -9.32 -2.65 14.63
CA ASN A 17 -8.27 -3.67 14.61
C ASN A 17 -7.28 -3.50 13.46
N ILE A 18 -7.76 -3.20 12.25
CA ILE A 18 -6.90 -2.89 11.08
C ILE A 18 -6.01 -1.69 11.40
N PHE A 19 -6.59 -0.62 11.97
CA PHE A 19 -5.81 0.56 12.34
C PHE A 19 -4.75 0.25 13.41
N LYS A 20 -5.10 -0.53 14.44
CA LYS A 20 -4.13 -1.00 15.45
C LYS A 20 -3.02 -1.82 14.82
N HIS A 21 -3.35 -2.75 13.93
CA HIS A 21 -2.37 -3.57 13.23
C HIS A 21 -1.41 -2.71 12.41
N GLY A 22 -1.94 -1.77 11.61
CA GLY A 22 -1.13 -0.80 10.88
C GLY A 22 -0.23 0.04 11.78
N MET A 23 -0.75 0.54 12.91
CA MET A 23 0.04 1.29 13.89
C MET A 23 1.18 0.46 14.50
N PHE A 24 0.92 -0.78 14.91
CA PHE A 24 1.97 -1.67 15.44
C PHE A 24 3.01 -2.01 14.37
N CYS A 25 2.58 -2.23 13.12
CA CYS A 25 3.47 -2.47 11.99
C CYS A 25 4.37 -1.25 11.74
N LEU A 26 3.79 -0.04 11.69
CA LEU A 26 4.53 1.21 11.49
C LEU A 26 5.58 1.43 12.59
N ILE A 27 5.16 1.33 13.85
CA ILE A 27 6.07 1.52 14.99
C ILE A 27 7.18 0.45 14.96
N GLY A 28 6.83 -0.81 14.72
CA GLY A 28 7.79 -1.90 14.63
C GLY A 28 8.82 -1.70 13.53
N LEU A 29 8.38 -1.28 12.33
CA LEU A 29 9.28 -1.01 11.20
C LEU A 29 10.15 0.22 11.44
N LEU A 30 9.62 1.30 12.04
CA LEU A 30 10.41 2.48 12.39
C LEU A 30 11.46 2.18 13.46
N LEU A 31 11.12 1.37 14.47
CA LEU A 31 12.07 0.91 15.49
C LEU A 31 13.15 0.04 14.85
N LEU A 32 12.77 -0.90 13.98
CA LEU A 32 13.73 -1.73 13.25
C LEU A 32 14.65 -0.88 12.37
N ASN A 33 14.11 0.10 11.66
CA ASN A 33 14.88 1.05 10.86
C ASN A 33 15.87 1.81 11.74
N THR A 34 15.43 2.32 12.90
CA THR A 34 16.30 3.01 13.86
C THR A 34 17.42 2.09 14.38
N LEU A 35 17.12 0.82 14.64
CA LEU A 35 18.13 -0.17 15.03
C LEU A 35 19.14 -0.41 13.91
N LEU A 36 18.71 -0.52 12.65
CA LEU A 36 19.62 -0.63 11.51
C LEU A 36 20.54 0.59 11.39
N TYR A 37 19.98 1.79 11.52
CA TYR A 37 20.77 3.04 11.56
C TYR A 37 21.78 3.03 12.71
N SER A 38 21.43 2.52 13.90
CA SER A 38 22.35 2.41 15.03
C SER A 38 23.56 1.48 14.77
N GLN A 39 23.40 0.54 13.84
CA GLN A 39 24.47 -0.37 13.39
C GLN A 39 25.22 0.17 12.15
N GLY A 40 24.91 1.39 11.71
CA GLY A 40 25.46 1.99 10.49
C GLY A 40 24.91 1.39 9.18
N ILE A 41 23.80 0.65 9.24
CA ILE A 41 23.15 0.07 8.08
C ILE A 41 22.10 1.04 7.55
N GLU A 42 22.40 1.67 6.42
CA GLU A 42 21.47 2.52 5.70
C GLU A 42 21.04 1.82 4.41
N TRP A 43 19.78 1.39 4.33
CA TRP A 43 19.28 0.63 3.18
C TRP A 43 18.63 1.53 2.10
N ALA A 44 18.29 2.77 2.43
CA ALA A 44 17.81 3.78 1.51
C ALA A 44 18.42 5.15 1.86
N SER A 45 18.53 6.04 0.88
CA SER A 45 19.13 7.37 1.07
C SER A 45 18.19 8.31 1.84
N GLY A 46 18.75 9.11 2.75
CA GLY A 46 18.04 10.21 3.41
C GLY A 46 16.69 9.80 4.02
N LYS A 47 15.63 10.54 3.67
CA LYS A 47 14.26 10.34 4.19
C LYS A 47 13.45 9.26 3.45
N TRP A 48 14.05 8.63 2.45
CA TRP A 48 13.35 7.66 1.62
C TRP A 48 13.04 6.37 2.38
N ALA A 49 13.84 6.01 3.39
CA ALA A 49 13.57 4.87 4.26
C ALA A 49 12.25 5.06 5.04
N GLU A 50 12.11 6.18 5.75
CA GLU A 50 10.91 6.48 6.55
C GLU A 50 9.68 6.64 5.66
N LEU A 51 9.82 7.32 4.51
CA LEU A 51 8.72 7.46 3.57
C LEU A 51 8.24 6.11 3.06
N THR A 52 9.15 5.20 2.72
CA THR A 52 8.83 3.84 2.27
C THR A 52 8.06 3.07 3.34
N ILE A 53 8.48 3.15 4.60
CA ILE A 53 7.82 2.49 5.74
C ILE A 53 6.39 3.03 5.94
N ILE A 54 6.21 4.34 5.83
CA ILE A 54 4.89 4.98 5.94
C ILE A 54 3.98 4.52 4.79
N LEU A 55 4.46 4.60 3.56
CA LEU A 55 3.71 4.17 2.37
C LEU A 55 3.36 2.69 2.43
N PHE A 56 4.28 1.86 2.93
CA PHE A 56 4.08 0.42 3.12
C PHE A 56 2.95 0.14 4.09
N THR A 57 2.96 0.81 5.25
CA THR A 57 1.87 0.71 6.21
C THR A 57 0.53 1.11 5.59
N ILE A 58 0.49 2.20 4.82
CA ILE A 58 -0.75 2.67 4.17
C ILE A 58 -1.27 1.64 3.18
N VAL A 59 -0.39 1.05 2.37
CA VAL A 59 -0.73 0.01 1.39
C VAL A 59 -1.25 -1.24 2.09
N LEU A 60 -0.58 -1.68 3.16
CA LEU A 60 -0.99 -2.81 3.97
C LEU A 60 -2.40 -2.60 4.56
N CYS A 61 -2.62 -1.45 5.21
CA CYS A 61 -3.95 -1.09 5.73
C CYS A 61 -5.01 -1.08 4.62
N SER A 62 -4.67 -0.53 3.45
CA SER A 62 -5.59 -0.44 2.32
C SER A 62 -6.01 -1.81 1.81
N ILE A 63 -5.06 -2.75 1.72
CA ILE A 63 -5.31 -4.14 1.35
C ILE A 63 -6.23 -4.81 2.37
N GLU A 64 -5.95 -4.65 3.68
CA GLU A 64 -6.81 -5.20 4.73
C GLU A 64 -8.24 -4.63 4.67
N PHE A 65 -8.39 -3.32 4.45
CA PHE A 65 -9.71 -2.71 4.28
C PHE A 65 -10.50 -3.32 3.12
N ILE A 66 -9.83 -3.61 2.00
CA ILE A 66 -10.44 -4.28 0.85
C ILE A 66 -10.83 -5.71 1.19
N LEU A 67 -9.94 -6.48 1.83
CA LEU A 67 -10.20 -7.89 2.17
C LEU A 67 -11.39 -8.06 3.11
N TYR A 68 -11.56 -7.15 4.07
CA TYR A 68 -12.66 -7.18 5.02
C TYR A 68 -13.95 -6.49 4.52
N ASP A 69 -13.94 -5.91 3.30
CA ASP A 69 -15.04 -5.09 2.76
C ASP A 69 -15.46 -3.93 3.70
N ILE A 70 -14.48 -3.35 4.41
CA ILE A 70 -14.69 -2.25 5.36
C ILE A 70 -14.17 -0.98 4.71
N TYR A 71 -15.05 -0.32 3.96
CA TYR A 71 -14.73 0.88 3.22
C TYR A 71 -14.85 2.12 4.12
N PRO A 72 -13.75 2.82 4.47
CA PRO A 72 -13.82 4.03 5.30
C PRO A 72 -14.46 5.22 4.56
N LEU A 73 -14.54 5.14 3.24
CA LEU A 73 -15.12 6.13 2.34
C LEU A 73 -16.35 5.55 1.64
N THR A 74 -17.15 6.43 1.02
CA THR A 74 -18.19 5.97 0.08
C THR A 74 -17.56 5.15 -1.04
N GLU A 75 -18.22 4.05 -1.42
CA GLU A 75 -17.71 3.07 -2.39
C GLU A 75 -17.16 3.72 -3.68
N ASN A 76 -17.86 4.72 -4.21
CA ASN A 76 -17.45 5.47 -5.40
C ASN A 76 -16.16 6.29 -5.23
N LYS A 77 -15.97 6.91 -4.06
CA LYS A 77 -14.75 7.69 -3.76
C LYS A 77 -13.55 6.77 -3.56
N GLN A 78 -13.76 5.65 -2.88
CA GLN A 78 -12.71 4.66 -2.69
C GLN A 78 -12.29 4.01 -4.00
N LYS A 79 -13.25 3.68 -4.87
CA LYS A 79 -12.96 3.20 -6.21
C LYS A 79 -12.09 4.20 -6.97
N HIS A 80 -12.44 5.50 -6.99
CA HIS A 80 -11.61 6.50 -7.65
C HIS A 80 -10.19 6.56 -7.09
N LEU A 81 -10.04 6.52 -5.76
CA LEU A 81 -8.72 6.54 -5.11
C LEU A 81 -7.89 5.31 -5.49
N ILE A 82 -8.47 4.10 -5.46
CA ILE A 82 -7.76 2.86 -5.84
C ILE A 82 -7.35 2.87 -7.31
N TYR A 83 -8.20 3.33 -8.21
CA TYR A 83 -7.85 3.44 -9.63
C TYR A 83 -6.78 4.50 -9.88
N PHE A 84 -6.86 5.64 -9.19
CA PHE A 84 -5.83 6.68 -9.25
C PHE A 84 -4.47 6.15 -8.74
N LEU A 85 -4.48 5.46 -7.60
CA LEU A 85 -3.28 4.86 -7.01
C LEU A 85 -2.68 3.79 -7.95
N GLY A 86 -3.53 2.94 -8.54
CA GLY A 86 -3.10 1.94 -9.52
C GLY A 86 -2.49 2.59 -10.77
N LEU A 87 -3.12 3.62 -11.34
CA LEU A 87 -2.59 4.35 -12.50
C LEU A 87 -1.24 5.00 -12.17
N PHE A 88 -1.14 5.67 -11.01
CA PHE A 88 0.11 6.25 -10.54
C PHE A 88 1.20 5.18 -10.39
N GLY A 89 0.86 4.03 -9.81
CA GLY A 89 1.78 2.90 -9.67
C GLY A 89 2.27 2.36 -11.01
N PHE A 90 1.40 2.26 -12.01
CA PHE A 90 1.79 1.86 -13.37
C PHE A 90 2.71 2.87 -14.04
N VAL A 91 2.40 4.16 -13.97
CA VAL A 91 3.23 5.22 -14.57
C VAL A 91 4.61 5.25 -13.91
N ALA A 92 4.66 5.21 -12.57
CA ALA A 92 5.92 5.18 -11.83
C ALA A 92 6.77 3.95 -12.18
N LEU A 93 6.12 2.78 -12.31
CA LEU A 93 6.81 1.55 -12.67
C LEU A 93 7.38 1.60 -14.10
N ILE A 94 6.62 2.12 -15.07
CA ILE A 94 7.10 2.27 -16.46
C ILE A 94 8.28 3.24 -16.52
N ASP A 95 8.15 4.39 -15.88
CA ASP A 95 9.18 5.43 -15.87
C ASP A 95 10.48 4.92 -15.22
N CYS A 96 10.37 4.28 -14.05
CA CYS A 96 11.55 3.75 -13.35
C CYS A 96 12.17 2.54 -14.07
N ILE A 97 11.37 1.68 -14.73
CA ILE A 97 11.94 0.60 -15.56
C ILE A 97 12.65 1.16 -16.78
N TYR A 98 12.08 2.21 -17.41
CA TYR A 98 12.72 2.88 -18.53
C TYR A 98 14.06 3.49 -18.12
N ASP A 99 14.10 4.18 -16.98
CA ASP A 99 15.33 4.73 -16.42
C ASP A 99 16.36 3.64 -16.06
N LEU A 100 15.90 2.48 -15.56
CA LEU A 100 16.77 1.34 -15.27
C LEU A 100 17.45 0.77 -16.54
N ILE A 101 16.68 0.65 -17.63
CA ILE A 101 17.15 0.03 -18.89
C ILE A 101 17.99 1.03 -19.71
N VAL A 102 17.52 2.27 -19.83
CA VAL A 102 18.10 3.29 -20.72
C VAL A 102 19.10 4.17 -19.99
N GLY A 103 18.78 4.58 -18.76
CA GLY A 103 19.65 5.40 -17.90
C GLY A 103 20.80 4.62 -17.26
N LYS A 104 20.77 3.27 -17.33
CA LYS A 104 21.76 2.37 -16.69
C LYS A 104 21.92 2.63 -15.19
N SER A 105 20.87 3.09 -14.52
CA SER A 105 20.88 3.23 -13.06
C SER A 105 20.99 1.85 -12.42
N GLY A 106 21.94 1.67 -11.49
CA GLY A 106 22.02 0.45 -10.69
C GLY A 106 20.83 0.33 -9.73
N ILE A 107 20.42 -0.90 -9.40
CA ILE A 107 19.35 -1.16 -8.42
C ILE A 107 19.85 -0.90 -6.99
N VAL A 108 21.10 -1.29 -6.72
CA VAL A 108 21.79 -1.06 -5.45
C VAL A 108 23.12 -0.39 -5.77
N VAL A 109 23.34 0.78 -5.17
CA VAL A 109 24.59 1.54 -5.30
C VAL A 109 25.05 1.88 -3.89
N ASP A 110 26.31 1.60 -3.57
CA ASP A 110 26.91 1.83 -2.24
C ASP A 110 26.13 1.18 -1.09
N GLY A 111 25.58 -0.02 -1.32
CA GLY A 111 24.79 -0.77 -0.33
C GLY A 111 23.38 -0.21 -0.07
N LYS A 112 22.97 0.83 -0.82
CA LYS A 112 21.66 1.48 -0.71
C LYS A 112 20.80 1.19 -1.93
N ILE A 113 19.51 1.03 -1.71
CA ILE A 113 18.51 0.99 -2.79
C ILE A 113 18.46 2.39 -3.43
N THR A 114 18.59 2.43 -4.75
CA THR A 114 18.52 3.69 -5.51
C THR A 114 17.10 4.25 -5.57
N GLU A 115 16.98 5.54 -5.84
CA GLU A 115 15.68 6.21 -5.97
C GLU A 115 14.83 5.58 -7.09
N THR A 116 15.44 5.22 -8.21
CA THR A 116 14.80 4.50 -9.32
C THR A 116 14.26 3.14 -8.85
N ALA A 117 15.03 2.38 -8.07
CA ALA A 117 14.59 1.09 -7.54
C ALA A 117 13.47 1.25 -6.49
N LEU A 118 13.51 2.29 -5.65
CA LEU A 118 12.43 2.64 -4.74
C LEU A 118 11.14 3.01 -5.50
N GLY A 119 11.26 3.72 -6.62
CA GLY A 119 10.13 4.03 -7.49
C GLY A 119 9.45 2.78 -8.05
N ILE A 120 10.23 1.75 -8.44
CA ILE A 120 9.69 0.44 -8.82
C ILE A 120 8.95 -0.22 -7.65
N ILE A 121 9.53 -0.19 -6.44
CA ILE A 121 8.91 -0.73 -5.22
C ILE A 121 7.57 -0.03 -4.96
N TYR A 122 7.51 1.31 -5.05
CA TYR A 122 6.27 2.07 -4.88
C TYR A 122 5.23 1.72 -5.95
N GLY A 123 5.68 1.58 -7.20
CA GLY A 123 4.84 1.13 -8.30
C GLY A 123 4.17 -0.21 -8.00
N LEU A 124 4.97 -1.22 -7.60
CA LEU A 124 4.47 -2.54 -7.23
C LEU A 124 3.51 -2.50 -6.03
N MET A 125 3.84 -1.71 -5.01
CA MET A 125 3.00 -1.55 -3.83
C MET A 125 1.62 -0.99 -4.20
N PHE A 126 1.55 0.05 -5.03
CA PHE A 126 0.28 0.64 -5.43
C PHE A 126 -0.51 -0.24 -6.40
N ILE A 127 0.16 -0.93 -7.33
CA ILE A 127 -0.46 -1.92 -8.21
C ILE A 127 -1.06 -3.07 -7.38
N SER A 128 -0.40 -3.50 -6.31
CA SER A 128 -0.91 -4.57 -5.44
C SER A 128 -2.29 -4.23 -4.84
N VAL A 129 -2.50 -2.99 -4.39
CA VAL A 129 -3.81 -2.51 -3.89
C VAL A 129 -4.87 -2.63 -4.97
N PHE A 130 -4.55 -2.21 -6.20
CA PHE A 130 -5.46 -2.29 -7.34
C PHE A 130 -5.81 -3.74 -7.71
N VAL A 131 -4.81 -4.62 -7.74
CA VAL A 131 -4.99 -6.05 -8.04
C VAL A 131 -5.88 -6.71 -6.98
N VAL A 132 -5.59 -6.50 -5.69
CA VAL A 132 -6.40 -7.04 -4.59
C VAL A 132 -7.85 -6.57 -4.70
N TYR A 133 -8.08 -5.29 -4.98
CA TYR A 133 -9.43 -4.75 -5.19
C TYR A 133 -10.17 -5.43 -6.35
N LYS A 134 -9.49 -5.63 -7.49
CA LYS A 134 -10.07 -6.30 -8.66
C LYS A 134 -10.42 -7.76 -8.35
N LEU A 135 -9.49 -8.51 -7.74
CA LEU A 135 -9.69 -9.92 -7.38
C LEU A 135 -10.84 -10.07 -6.39
N LYS A 136 -10.87 -9.23 -5.35
CA LYS A 136 -11.94 -9.24 -4.35
C LYS A 136 -13.31 -8.94 -4.96
N LYS A 137 -13.37 -7.96 -5.87
CA LYS A 137 -14.60 -7.64 -6.60
C LYS A 137 -15.08 -8.79 -7.49
N GLN A 138 -14.18 -9.47 -8.20
CA GLN A 138 -14.51 -10.64 -9.01
C GLN A 138 -15.00 -11.81 -8.14
N TYR A 139 -14.35 -12.05 -7.00
CA TYR A 139 -14.76 -13.07 -6.05
C TYR A 139 -16.18 -12.83 -5.52
N ASN A 140 -16.46 -11.61 -5.06
CA ASN A 140 -17.80 -11.26 -4.55
C ASN A 140 -18.86 -11.39 -5.66
N ALA A 141 -18.58 -10.94 -6.88
CA ALA A 141 -19.50 -11.07 -8.01
C ALA A 141 -19.76 -12.53 -8.43
N LYS A 142 -18.80 -13.44 -8.23
CA LYS A 142 -18.98 -14.86 -8.53
C LYS A 142 -19.90 -15.53 -7.50
N HIS A 143 -19.66 -15.27 -6.21
CA HIS A 143 -20.47 -15.84 -5.14
C HIS A 143 -21.89 -15.27 -5.06
N GLU A 144 -22.12 -14.03 -5.52
CA GLU A 144 -23.46 -13.43 -5.59
C GLU A 144 -24.30 -13.96 -6.77
N ASN A 145 -23.67 -14.61 -7.75
CA ASN A 145 -24.37 -15.30 -8.86
C ASN A 145 -24.59 -16.80 -8.59
N ASP A 146 -23.94 -17.35 -7.57
CA ASP A 146 -24.09 -18.75 -7.15
C ASP A 146 -25.18 -18.91 -6.05
N GLU A 147 -25.71 -17.79 -5.51
CA GLU A 147 -26.90 -17.71 -4.64
C GLU A 147 -28.15 -17.30 -5.45
#